data_AF-A0A918P326-F1
#
_entry.id   AF-A0A918P326-F1
#
_cell.length_a   1.000
_cell.length_b   1.000
_cell.length_c   1.000
_cell.angle_alpha   90.00
_cell.angle_beta   90.00
_cell.angle_gamma   90.00
#
_symmetry.space_group_name_H-M   'P 1'
#
loop_
_entity.id
_entity.type
_entity.pdbx_description
1 polymer ?
#
loop_
_entity_poly.entity_id
_entity_poly.type
_entity_poly.pdbx_seq_one_letter_code
_entity_poly.pdbx_strand_id
1 'polypeptide(L)'
;MESSEFIEMVRKILDAESEVRERAADEVTDRLGAYSPAQASALATLLSAAAVCEEGSALEAELHAVLELMSTGHVSREHVLQLQEIRLEGLPSEAREYVTDLLEG
;
A
#
# COMPACT_ATOMS: atom_id res chain seq x y z
N MET A 1 4.34 -1.58 17.13
CA MET A 1 2.86 -1.65 17.19
C MET A 1 2.49 -2.99 17.80
N GLU A 2 1.52 -3.01 18.72
CA GLU A 2 1.06 -4.26 19.34
C GLU A 2 0.32 -5.14 18.33
N SER A 3 0.24 -6.46 18.60
CA SER A 3 -0.37 -7.39 17.65
C SER A 3 -1.86 -7.11 17.39
N SER A 4 -2.61 -6.66 18.39
CA SER A 4 -4.02 -6.31 18.23
C SER A 4 -4.22 -5.11 17.31
N GLU A 5 -3.43 -4.06 17.50
CA GLU A 5 -3.46 -2.85 16.68
C GLU A 5 -3.07 -3.15 15.23
N PHE A 6 -2.07 -4.02 15.05
CA PHE A 6 -1.66 -4.47 13.72
C PHE A 6 -2.79 -5.23 13.00
N ILE A 7 -3.47 -6.13 13.70
CA ILE A 7 -4.62 -6.86 13.12
C ILE A 7 -5.78 -5.92 12.80
N GLU A 8 -6.02 -4.90 13.61
CA GLU A 8 -7.01 -3.86 13.29
C GLU A 8 -6.63 -3.08 12.03
N MET A 9 -5.36 -2.72 11.86
CA MET A 9 -4.87 -2.09 10.63
C MET A 9 -5.10 -2.98 9.41
N VAL A 10 -4.73 -4.26 9.50
CA VAL A 10 -4.95 -5.23 8.42
C VAL A 10 -6.43 -5.35 8.05
N ARG A 11 -7.33 -5.34 9.03
CA ARG A 11 -8.78 -5.35 8.77
C ARG A 11 -9.25 -4.12 8.00
N LYS A 12 -8.72 -2.94 8.31
CA LYS A 12 -9.07 -1.70 7.59
C LYS A 12 -8.56 -1.72 6.15
N ILE A 13 -7.34 -2.21 5.91
CA ILE A 13 -6.79 -2.37 4.56
C ILE A 13 -7.60 -3.36 3.72
N LEU A 14 -8.18 -4.38 4.36
CA LEU A 14 -9.01 -5.38 3.68
C LEU A 14 -10.51 -5.11 3.81
N ASP A 15 -10.90 -3.90 4.20
CA ASP A 15 -12.31 -3.54 4.34
C ASP A 15 -12.99 -3.57 2.97
N ALA A 16 -14.31 -3.74 2.94
CA ALA A 16 -15.07 -3.73 1.69
C ALA A 16 -15.20 -2.32 1.10
N GLU A 17 -15.22 -1.29 1.96
CA GLU A 17 -15.41 0.11 1.55
C GLU A 17 -14.07 0.76 1.18
N SER A 18 -13.96 1.29 -0.05
CA SER A 18 -12.73 1.94 -0.53
C SER A 18 -12.32 3.14 0.31
N GLU A 19 -13.27 3.92 0.82
CA GLU A 19 -12.98 5.05 1.72
C GLU A 19 -12.33 4.62 3.04
N VAL A 20 -12.59 3.39 3.50
CA VAL A 20 -11.94 2.83 4.70
C VAL A 20 -10.52 2.42 4.36
N ARG A 21 -10.30 1.82 3.19
CA ARG A 21 -8.97 1.43 2.70
C ARG A 21 -8.07 2.65 2.45
N GLU A 22 -8.60 3.69 1.83
CA GLU A 22 -7.92 4.99 1.66
C GLU A 22 -7.41 5.53 3.00
N ARG A 23 -8.31 5.66 4.00
CA ARG A 23 -7.95 6.12 5.35
C ARG A 23 -6.95 5.18 6.04
N ALA A 24 -7.00 3.89 5.75
CA ALA A 24 -6.05 2.93 6.30
C ALA A 24 -4.66 3.13 5.71
N ALA A 25 -4.56 3.38 4.40
CA ALA A 25 -3.29 3.68 3.73
C ALA A 25 -2.64 4.96 4.30
N ASP A 26 -3.43 6.01 4.53
CA ASP A 26 -2.96 7.21 5.22
C ASP A 26 -2.50 6.92 6.66
N GLU A 27 -3.24 6.10 7.41
CA GLU A 27 -2.85 5.73 8.78
C GLU A 27 -1.55 4.90 8.81
N VAL A 28 -1.25 4.17 7.73
CA VAL A 28 0.02 3.45 7.56
C VAL A 28 1.18 4.43 7.39
N THR A 29 1.04 5.47 6.56
CA THR A 29 2.11 6.47 6.36
C THR A 29 2.35 7.29 7.63
N ASP A 30 1.29 7.63 8.37
CA ASP A 30 1.40 8.33 9.66
C ASP A 30 2.19 7.54 10.73
N ARG A 31 2.22 6.21 10.61
CA ARG A 31 2.77 5.30 11.63
C ARG A 31 3.96 4.48 11.16
N LEU A 32 4.64 4.86 10.08
CA LEU A 32 5.78 4.12 9.51
C LEU A 32 6.79 3.63 10.56
N GLY A 33 7.20 4.52 11.47
CA GLY A 33 8.17 4.21 12.52
C GLY A 33 7.68 3.27 13.63
N ALA A 34 6.39 2.93 13.65
CA ALA A 34 5.79 2.04 14.64
C ALA A 34 5.78 0.57 14.21
N TYR A 35 6.04 0.27 12.92
CA TYR A 35 6.02 -1.09 12.40
C TYR A 35 7.37 -1.77 12.57
N SER A 36 7.36 -3.04 12.95
CA SER A 36 8.53 -3.90 12.77
C SER A 36 8.78 -4.17 11.28
N PRO A 37 9.99 -4.58 10.88
CA PRO A 37 10.28 -4.92 9.49
C PRO A 37 9.28 -5.91 8.89
N ALA A 38 8.94 -6.98 9.62
CA ALA A 38 7.97 -7.98 9.16
C ALA A 38 6.55 -7.42 8.99
N GLN A 39 6.14 -6.48 9.86
CA GLN A 39 4.85 -5.81 9.74
C GLN A 39 4.83 -4.90 8.51
N ALA A 40 5.90 -4.14 8.27
CA ALA A 40 6.01 -3.27 7.09
C ALA A 40 5.93 -4.07 5.78
N SER A 41 6.67 -5.18 5.67
CA SER A 41 6.61 -6.07 4.49
C SER A 41 5.22 -6.67 4.26
N ALA A 42 4.54 -7.07 5.35
CA ALA A 42 3.18 -7.61 5.27
C ALA A 42 2.16 -6.55 4.83
N LEU A 43 2.24 -5.32 5.36
CA LEU A 43 1.37 -4.21 4.95
C LEU A 43 1.58 -3.86 3.49
N ALA A 44 2.83 -3.79 3.02
CA ALA A 44 3.12 -3.51 1.61
C ALA A 44 2.52 -4.58 0.69
N THR A 45 2.59 -5.86 1.08
CA THR A 45 1.97 -6.95 0.32
C THR A 45 0.44 -6.80 0.23
N LEU A 46 -0.20 -6.48 1.35
CA LEU A 46 -1.65 -6.33 1.41
C LEU A 46 -2.14 -5.08 0.66
N LEU A 47 -1.47 -3.95 0.84
CA LEU A 47 -1.77 -2.71 0.12
C LEU A 47 -1.57 -2.88 -1.39
N SER A 48 -0.49 -3.55 -1.80
CA SER A 48 -0.25 -3.83 -3.23
C SER A 48 -1.34 -4.71 -3.84
N ALA A 49 -1.87 -5.67 -3.07
CA ALA A 49 -2.99 -6.50 -3.50
C ALA A 49 -4.33 -5.75 -3.52
N ALA A 50 -4.55 -4.85 -2.56
CA ALA A 50 -5.74 -3.98 -2.52
C ALA A 50 -5.76 -3.03 -3.73
N ALA A 51 -4.62 -2.44 -4.06
CA ALA A 51 -4.45 -1.47 -5.15
C ALA A 51 -4.84 -2.03 -6.52
N VAL A 52 -4.71 -3.35 -6.74
CA VAL A 52 -5.16 -4.01 -7.98
C VAL A 52 -6.66 -3.84 -8.22
N CYS A 53 -7.45 -3.72 -7.15
CA CYS A 53 -8.90 -3.58 -7.22
C CYS A 53 -9.39 -2.13 -7.10
N GLU A 54 -8.49 -1.14 -7.00
CA GLU A 54 -8.83 0.23 -6.63
C GLU A 54 -8.76 1.24 -7.78
N GLU A 55 -9.47 2.35 -7.58
CA GLU A 55 -9.48 3.50 -8.48
C GLU A 55 -9.46 4.80 -7.66
N GLY A 56 -9.13 5.93 -8.31
CA GLY A 56 -9.24 7.26 -7.71
C GLY A 56 -8.32 7.47 -6.51
N SER A 57 -8.84 8.14 -5.47
CA SER A 57 -8.08 8.53 -4.27
C SER A 57 -7.59 7.33 -3.45
N ALA A 58 -8.39 6.26 -3.37
CA ALA A 58 -7.99 5.05 -2.65
C ALA A 58 -6.75 4.40 -3.29
N LEU A 59 -6.74 4.27 -4.62
CA LEU A 59 -5.58 3.77 -5.34
C LEU A 59 -4.34 4.64 -5.09
N GLU A 60 -4.48 5.97 -5.18
CA GLU A 60 -3.37 6.89 -4.95
C GLU A 60 -2.80 6.77 -3.53
N ALA A 61 -3.68 6.74 -2.52
CA ALA A 61 -3.30 6.61 -1.12
C ALA A 61 -2.57 5.27 -0.86
N GLU A 62 -3.08 4.17 -1.41
CA GLU A 62 -2.45 2.85 -1.27
C GLU A 62 -1.06 2.79 -1.94
N LEU A 63 -0.93 3.31 -3.16
CA LEU A 63 0.36 3.38 -3.86
C LEU A 63 1.36 4.27 -3.11
N HIS A 64 0.92 5.42 -2.60
CA HIS A 64 1.74 6.29 -1.77
C HIS A 64 2.21 5.58 -0.50
N ALA A 65 1.31 4.87 0.19
CA ALA A 65 1.66 4.10 1.39
C ALA A 65 2.69 2.99 1.10
N VAL A 66 2.57 2.29 -0.04
CA VAL A 66 3.56 1.30 -0.46
C VAL A 66 4.93 1.95 -0.71
N LEU A 67 4.97 3.11 -1.37
CA LEU A 67 6.22 3.84 -1.63
C LEU A 67 6.92 4.25 -0.33
N GLU A 68 6.16 4.81 0.61
CA GLU A 68 6.66 5.19 1.93
C GLU A 68 7.16 3.98 2.72
N LEU A 69 6.46 2.84 2.66
CA LEU A 69 6.93 1.59 3.26
C LEU A 69 8.23 1.08 2.62
N MET A 70 8.40 1.19 1.29
CA MET A 70 9.65 0.87 0.61
C MET A 70 10.81 1.76 1.04
N SER A 71 10.55 3.05 1.31
CA SER A 71 11.57 3.99 1.79
C SER A 71 12.21 3.58 3.13
N THR A 72 11.53 2.74 3.92
CA THR A 72 12.07 2.19 5.19
C THR A 72 13.22 1.20 4.97
N GLY A 73 13.37 0.66 3.76
CA GLY A 73 14.34 -0.39 3.44
C GLY A 73 13.95 -1.79 3.94
N HIS A 74 12.75 -1.96 4.51
CA HIS A 74 12.22 -3.26 4.95
C HIS A 74 11.35 -3.95 3.90
N VAL A 75 10.96 -3.22 2.86
CA VAL A 75 10.11 -3.72 1.78
C VAL A 75 10.94 -3.78 0.51
N SER A 76 11.14 -5.00 0.01
CA SER A 76 11.73 -5.28 -1.29
C SER A 76 10.65 -5.39 -2.36
N ARG A 77 11.07 -5.30 -3.63
CA ARG A 77 10.22 -5.47 -4.82
C ARG A 77 9.32 -6.72 -4.80
N GLU A 78 9.74 -7.81 -4.15
CA GLU A 78 8.96 -9.05 -4.10
C GLU A 78 7.61 -8.88 -3.36
N HIS A 79 7.52 -7.90 -2.47
CA HIS A 79 6.31 -7.59 -1.70
C HIS A 79 5.30 -6.75 -2.48
N VAL A 80 5.67 -6.21 -3.65
CA VAL A 80 4.83 -5.29 -4.43
C VAL A 80 4.54 -5.82 -5.84
N LEU A 81 4.85 -7.08 -6.11
CA LEU A 81 4.69 -7.69 -7.44
C LEU A 81 3.24 -7.69 -7.94
N GLN A 82 2.25 -7.66 -7.05
CA GLN A 82 0.83 -7.57 -7.39
C GLN A 82 0.51 -6.32 -8.20
N LEU A 83 1.28 -5.23 -8.04
CA LEU A 83 1.09 -3.99 -8.80
C LEU A 83 1.25 -4.19 -10.32
N GLN A 84 1.90 -5.28 -10.75
CA GLN A 84 1.98 -5.65 -12.18
C GLN A 84 0.62 -5.97 -12.79
N GLU A 85 -0.39 -6.30 -11.97
CA GLU A 85 -1.74 -6.58 -12.42
C GLU A 85 -2.56 -5.32 -12.71
N ILE A 86 -2.09 -4.14 -12.24
CA ILE A 86 -2.75 -2.86 -12.48
C ILE A 86 -2.65 -2.49 -13.96
N ARG A 87 -3.80 -2.23 -14.57
CA ARG A 87 -3.86 -1.73 -15.95
C ARG A 87 -3.51 -0.24 -15.97
N LEU A 88 -2.32 0.09 -16.47
CA LEU A 88 -1.84 1.47 -16.58
C LEU A 88 -2.62 2.32 -17.60
N GLU A 89 -3.32 1.66 -18.52
CA GLU A 89 -4.20 2.29 -19.51
C GLU A 89 -5.44 2.85 -18.80
N GLY A 90 -5.60 4.18 -18.83
CA GLY A 90 -6.73 4.87 -18.18
C GLY A 90 -6.41 5.43 -16.80
N LEU A 91 -5.26 5.09 -16.20
CA LEU A 91 -4.82 5.76 -14.97
C LEU A 91 -4.42 7.22 -15.24
N PRO A 92 -4.68 8.12 -14.27
CA PRO A 92 -4.03 9.43 -14.20
C PRO A 92 -2.50 9.28 -14.27
N SER A 93 -1.81 10.33 -14.75
CA SER A 93 -0.35 10.32 -14.89
C SER A 93 0.36 10.03 -13.57
N GLU A 94 -0.12 10.64 -12.48
CA GLU A 94 0.47 10.53 -11.14
C GLU A 94 0.42 9.07 -10.63
N ALA A 95 -0.74 8.41 -10.71
CA ALA A 95 -0.88 7.01 -10.34
C ALA A 95 -0.01 6.07 -11.21
N ARG A 96 0.15 6.40 -12.51
CA ARG A 96 1.05 5.63 -13.40
C ARG A 96 2.52 5.77 -13.00
N GLU A 97 2.94 6.97 -12.61
CA GLU A 97 4.30 7.23 -12.13
C GLU A 97 4.59 6.41 -10.88
N TYR A 98 3.68 6.42 -9.89
CA TYR A 98 3.81 5.58 -8.70
C TYR A 98 4.00 4.08 -9.02
N VAL A 99 3.13 3.50 -9.86
CA VAL A 99 3.24 2.07 -10.21
C VAL A 99 4.57 1.77 -10.91
N THR A 100 5.04 2.69 -11.77
CA THR A 100 6.31 2.52 -12.49
C THR A 100 7.49 2.56 -11.51
N ASP A 101 7.54 3.58 -10.65
CA ASP A 101 8.61 3.76 -9.66
C ASP A 101 8.69 2.56 -8.69
N LEU A 102 7.54 2.07 -8.23
CA LEU A 102 7.45 0.92 -7.33
C LEU A 102 7.91 -0.40 -7.96
N LEU A 103 7.76 -0.55 -9.28
CA LEU A 103 8.15 -1.76 -10.01
C LEU A 103 9.58 -1.71 -10.56
N GLU A 104 10.17 -0.52 -10.67
CA GLU A 104 11.55 -0.30 -11.12
C GLU A 104 12.57 -0.19 -9.97
N GLY A 105 12.12 0.19 -8.76
CA GLY A 105 12.92 0.20 -7.51
C GLY A 105 13.24 -1.19 -6.96
#